data_AF-A0A2A5XMT7-F1
#
_entry.id   AF-A0A2A5XMT7-F1
#
_cell.length_a   1.000
_cell.length_b   1.000
_cell.length_c   1.000
_cell.angle_alpha   90.00
_cell.angle_beta   90.00
_cell.angle_gamma   90.00
#
_symmetry.space_group_name_H-M   'P 1'
#
loop_
_entity.id
_entity.type
_entity.pdbx_description
1 polymer ?
#
loop_
_entity_poly.entity_id
_entity_poly.type
_entity_poly.pdbx_seq_one_letter_code
_entity_poly.pdbx_strand_id
1 'polypeptide(L)'
;MDKNTTTGLILIGAVVLAFMFLNKPQEQSVANRAVTEINDISSTKSEVKNSVDISPKESSLNDLDSADMIIYQKLKDQQEQEELIERYGVFFGSVSGEEENYILENDKIKLSFSNKGARIINAEMVELDEDGLFKYRTYQDFIDNENNPISLFEEKTSRMSLSLVDAEKVVPIESEDLFFKLTKQNDSLLVFRAFAGSDDKYLEFSYGLSEGHYDVDFEINYHKIENDIKSDVDLKWSMNGLSTEKIASDERIITTIMYRNFGNSRDYLSETSDDEEVLDGNLNWIAFKQKFFSCILLSEEGIGKSKVSCKVLEGERYTDSYASKSSVPSLGKVSLKFLFIPNDYDLLETYDSEIEDIINLGGSVFAWVNRYMIDPVFKYLMTTGLSLGLIILLLTIIVKIVIMPLTYKNYMSTAKTKVIKPEMSKITAKYEGKTDRNAAMKKQQETMALYKQTGVNPMAGCIPMVIQMPILFAVFRYFPASLDLRHKGFLWAEDLSSYDSILDFGFSIPLYGDHISLFALLMAGSTLIYTITNSNQMTPATQPGMPNMKVIMYLMPIMLLFWFNTYSSGLSFYYFCGNLMNIGIMWGIKKYLIDEDKIRLQIESNKKKKKKKSRFQQRLEEVSKQQQKKRR
;
A
#
# COMPACT_ATOMS: atom_id res chain seq x y z
N MET A 1 -19.49 -36.33 16.91
CA MET A 1 -19.66 -34.87 17.01
C MET A 1 -21.04 -34.64 17.60
N ASP A 2 -21.15 -33.88 18.69
CA ASP A 2 -22.41 -33.69 19.42
C ASP A 2 -23.43 -32.97 18.52
N LYS A 3 -24.70 -33.41 18.48
CA LYS A 3 -25.72 -32.88 17.56
C LYS A 3 -25.82 -31.35 17.65
N ASN A 4 -25.69 -30.79 18.86
CA ASN A 4 -25.73 -29.35 19.12
C ASN A 4 -24.52 -28.59 18.54
N THR A 5 -23.38 -29.24 18.35
CA THR A 5 -22.18 -28.63 17.75
C THR A 5 -22.32 -28.54 16.24
N THR A 6 -22.90 -29.57 15.61
CA THR A 6 -23.22 -29.58 14.19
C THR A 6 -24.30 -28.55 13.87
N THR A 7 -25.36 -28.47 14.69
CA THR A 7 -26.42 -27.46 14.51
C THR A 7 -25.86 -26.04 14.68
N GLY A 8 -24.95 -25.81 15.62
CA GLY A 8 -24.29 -24.51 15.80
C GLY A 8 -23.43 -24.10 14.61
N LEU A 9 -22.71 -25.04 13.99
CA LEU A 9 -21.89 -24.77 12.80
C LEU A 9 -22.76 -24.45 11.56
N ILE A 10 -23.89 -25.15 11.42
CA ILE A 10 -24.88 -24.89 10.37
C ILE A 10 -25.54 -23.52 10.56
N LEU A 11 -25.87 -23.15 11.81
CA LEU A 11 -26.48 -21.85 12.12
C LEU A 11 -25.51 -20.68 11.89
N ILE A 12 -24.23 -20.85 12.23
CA ILE A 12 -23.20 -19.85 11.93
C ILE A 12 -23.00 -19.75 10.41
N GLY A 13 -22.94 -20.87 9.68
CA GLY A 13 -22.88 -20.86 8.22
C GLY A 13 -24.09 -20.17 7.59
N ALA A 14 -25.30 -20.38 8.12
CA ALA A 14 -26.51 -19.72 7.66
C ALA A 14 -26.54 -18.21 7.96
N VAL A 15 -26.01 -17.78 9.11
CA VAL A 15 -25.88 -16.35 9.44
C VAL A 15 -24.84 -15.66 8.57
N VAL A 16 -23.71 -16.32 8.28
CA VAL A 16 -22.70 -15.81 7.35
C VAL A 16 -23.26 -15.73 5.93
N LEU A 17 -24.01 -16.73 5.47
CA LEU A 17 -24.68 -16.70 4.17
C LEU A 17 -25.77 -15.62 4.09
N ALA A 18 -26.53 -15.41 5.17
CA ALA A 18 -27.52 -14.34 5.25
C ALA A 18 -26.87 -12.95 5.26
N PHE A 19 -25.75 -12.79 5.97
CA PHE A 19 -24.93 -11.58 5.95
C PHE A 19 -24.30 -11.33 4.57
N MET A 20 -23.83 -12.39 3.88
CA MET A 20 -23.38 -12.32 2.49
C MET A 20 -24.47 -11.87 1.52
N PHE A 21 -25.73 -12.30 1.73
CA PHE A 21 -26.84 -11.91 0.86
C PHE A 21 -27.36 -10.50 1.16
N LEU A 22 -27.31 -10.07 2.42
CA LEU A 22 -27.76 -8.74 2.87
C LEU A 22 -26.74 -7.64 2.58
N ASN A 23 -25.44 -7.96 2.52
CA ASN A 23 -24.36 -7.03 2.16
C ASN A 23 -23.93 -7.13 0.69
N LYS A 24 -24.83 -7.54 -0.21
CA LYS A 24 -24.61 -7.27 -1.63
C LYS A 24 -24.66 -5.76 -1.83
N PRO A 25 -23.64 -5.10 -2.40
CA PRO A 25 -23.82 -3.74 -2.88
C PRO A 25 -24.97 -3.76 -3.88
N GLN A 26 -26.02 -2.98 -3.62
CA GLN A 26 -27.13 -2.83 -4.56
C GLN A 26 -26.53 -2.32 -5.88
N GLU A 27 -26.73 -3.06 -6.98
CA GLU A 27 -26.54 -2.55 -8.34
C GLU A 27 -27.46 -1.34 -8.54
N GLN A 28 -26.97 -0.16 -8.17
CA GLN A 28 -27.71 1.07 -8.26
C GLN A 28 -27.36 1.73 -9.59
N SER A 29 -28.03 1.26 -10.65
CA SER A 29 -28.35 2.00 -11.88
C SER A 29 -27.26 2.97 -12.38
N VAL A 30 -26.10 2.45 -12.78
CA VAL A 30 -24.99 3.28 -13.32
C VAL A 30 -25.19 3.63 -14.80
N ALA A 31 -26.06 2.90 -15.52
CA ALA A 31 -26.29 3.10 -16.96
C ALA A 31 -26.99 4.42 -17.34
N ASN A 32 -27.60 5.15 -16.38
CA ASN A 32 -28.32 6.40 -16.64
C ASN A 32 -27.72 7.65 -15.96
N ARG A 33 -26.56 7.54 -15.30
CA ARG A 33 -25.85 8.70 -14.71
C ARG A 33 -24.60 9.11 -15.50
N ALA A 34 -23.96 8.19 -16.21
CA ALA A 34 -22.83 8.51 -17.09
C ALA A 34 -23.22 9.36 -18.32
N VAL A 35 -24.51 9.43 -18.66
CA VAL A 35 -25.00 10.25 -19.80
C VAL A 35 -25.51 11.62 -19.36
N THR A 36 -25.66 11.86 -18.04
CA THR A 36 -26.25 13.11 -17.54
C THR A 36 -25.17 14.09 -17.06
N GLU A 37 -24.05 13.61 -16.51
CA GLU A 37 -22.96 14.51 -16.05
C GLU A 37 -21.95 14.91 -17.14
N ILE A 38 -21.98 14.28 -18.32
CA ILE A 38 -21.19 14.72 -19.49
C ILE A 38 -21.86 15.93 -20.19
N ASN A 39 -23.17 16.16 -19.97
CA ASN A 39 -23.88 17.27 -20.60
C ASN A 39 -23.84 18.58 -19.78
N ASP A 40 -23.54 18.54 -18.48
CA ASP A 40 -23.61 19.74 -17.62
C ASP A 40 -22.33 20.61 -17.61
N ILE A 41 -21.30 20.24 -18.37
CA ILE A 41 -20.17 21.14 -18.68
C ILE A 41 -20.38 21.86 -20.03
N SER A 42 -21.44 21.50 -20.78
CA SER A 42 -21.77 22.12 -22.07
C SER A 42 -22.92 23.14 -22.02
N SER A 43 -23.51 23.40 -20.86
CA SER A 43 -24.74 24.19 -20.70
C SER A 43 -24.55 25.54 -19.98
N THR A 44 -23.36 26.13 -19.99
CA THR A 44 -23.13 27.53 -19.55
C THR A 44 -22.98 28.51 -20.71
N LYS A 45 -23.74 28.35 -21.80
CA LYS A 45 -23.96 29.42 -22.80
C LYS A 45 -25.38 29.34 -23.35
N SER A 46 -26.38 29.63 -22.52
CA SER A 46 -27.71 30.03 -23.00
C SER A 46 -28.53 30.58 -21.83
N GLU A 47 -28.54 31.91 -21.68
CA GLU A 47 -29.73 32.70 -21.35
C GLU A 47 -29.39 34.20 -21.28
N VAL A 48 -29.38 34.88 -22.43
CA VAL A 48 -29.95 36.23 -22.54
C VAL A 48 -30.64 36.34 -23.90
N LYS A 49 -31.93 36.04 -23.94
CA LYS A 49 -32.82 36.45 -25.03
C LYS A 49 -33.97 37.26 -24.42
N ASN A 50 -33.92 38.58 -24.63
CA ASN A 50 -35.11 39.31 -25.02
C ASN A 50 -34.76 40.58 -25.81
N SER A 51 -35.35 40.66 -27.02
CA SER A 51 -35.46 41.79 -27.95
C SER A 51 -34.14 42.32 -28.53
N VAL A 52 -33.94 42.46 -29.85
CA VAL A 52 -34.81 43.05 -30.87
C VAL A 52 -34.53 42.38 -32.21
N ASP A 53 -35.61 42.19 -32.97
CA ASP A 53 -35.72 41.72 -34.34
C ASP A 53 -34.98 42.63 -35.33
N ILE A 54 -33.89 42.15 -35.95
CA ILE A 54 -33.45 42.59 -37.29
C ILE A 54 -32.82 41.38 -38.00
N SER A 55 -33.55 40.81 -38.96
CA SER A 55 -33.02 39.88 -39.96
C SER A 55 -31.92 40.55 -40.81
N PRO A 56 -30.80 39.85 -41.08
CA PRO A 56 -30.13 39.94 -42.35
C PRO A 56 -30.32 38.62 -43.10
N LYS A 57 -30.97 38.72 -44.25
CA LYS A 57 -30.98 37.73 -45.32
C LYS A 57 -29.61 37.06 -45.47
N GLU A 58 -29.60 35.73 -45.44
CA GLU A 58 -28.61 34.94 -46.17
C GLU A 58 -28.53 35.48 -47.60
N SER A 59 -27.44 36.18 -47.89
CA SER A 59 -27.03 36.45 -49.26
C SER A 59 -26.02 35.39 -49.63
N SER A 60 -26.31 34.72 -50.74
CA SER A 60 -25.60 33.63 -51.36
C SER A 60 -24.08 33.84 -51.42
N LEU A 61 -23.34 32.94 -50.77
CA LEU A 61 -21.87 32.77 -50.82
C LEU A 61 -21.31 32.42 -52.23
N ASN A 62 -22.12 32.52 -53.29
CA ASN A 62 -21.74 32.11 -54.64
C ASN A 62 -21.48 33.28 -55.61
N ASP A 63 -21.58 34.54 -55.18
CA ASP A 63 -21.34 35.73 -56.02
C ASP A 63 -20.34 36.73 -55.38
N LEU A 64 -19.36 36.23 -54.61
CA LEU A 64 -18.28 37.06 -54.09
C LEU A 64 -17.11 37.05 -55.09
N ASP A 65 -16.67 38.24 -55.51
CA ASP A 65 -15.44 38.38 -56.28
C ASP A 65 -14.25 37.87 -55.44
N SER A 66 -13.21 37.39 -56.10
CA SER A 66 -12.02 36.81 -55.46
C SER A 66 -11.40 37.70 -54.37
N ALA A 67 -11.60 39.02 -54.45
CA ALA A 67 -11.18 39.99 -53.45
C ALA A 67 -12.02 39.97 -52.15
N ASP A 68 -13.33 39.71 -52.21
CA ASP A 68 -14.22 39.75 -51.05
C ASP A 68 -14.07 38.50 -50.18
N MET A 69 -13.77 37.34 -50.79
CA MET A 69 -13.37 36.14 -50.04
C MET A 69 -12.04 36.34 -49.30
N ILE A 70 -11.08 37.05 -49.89
CA ILE A 70 -9.80 37.38 -49.23
C ILE A 70 -10.03 38.31 -48.03
N ILE A 71 -10.93 39.29 -48.14
CA ILE A 71 -11.28 40.19 -47.04
C ILE A 71 -12.01 39.44 -45.93
N TYR A 72 -12.97 38.59 -46.26
CA TYR A 72 -13.68 37.74 -45.30
C TYR A 72 -12.71 36.83 -44.54
N GLN A 73 -11.77 36.20 -45.26
CA GLN A 73 -10.78 35.32 -44.65
C GLN A 73 -9.83 36.09 -43.73
N LYS A 74 -9.36 37.28 -44.13
CA LYS A 74 -8.56 38.16 -43.25
C LYS A 74 -9.30 38.60 -41.99
N LEU A 75 -10.59 38.94 -42.10
CA LEU A 75 -11.41 39.33 -40.95
C LEU A 75 -11.63 38.16 -39.99
N LYS A 76 -11.81 36.94 -40.54
CA LYS A 76 -11.92 35.73 -39.74
C LYS A 76 -10.61 35.39 -39.03
N ASP A 77 -9.48 35.45 -39.74
CA ASP A 77 -8.14 35.23 -39.18
C ASP A 77 -7.83 36.26 -38.09
N GLN A 78 -8.26 37.52 -38.26
CA GLN A 78 -8.10 38.56 -37.26
C GLN A 78 -8.95 38.29 -36.00
N GLN A 79 -10.22 37.88 -36.16
CA GLN A 79 -11.07 37.50 -35.03
C GLN A 79 -10.49 36.31 -34.25
N GLU A 80 -9.98 35.29 -34.97
CA GLU A 80 -9.35 34.12 -34.36
C GLU A 80 -8.07 34.50 -33.59
N GLN A 81 -7.26 35.42 -34.12
CA GLN A 81 -6.11 35.97 -33.40
C GLN A 81 -6.51 36.77 -32.15
N GLU A 82 -7.56 37.59 -32.23
CA GLU A 82 -8.06 38.34 -31.08
C GLU A 82 -8.57 37.39 -29.97
N GLU A 83 -9.27 36.31 -30.32
CA GLU A 83 -9.71 35.27 -29.37
C GLU A 83 -8.52 34.54 -28.72
N LEU A 84 -7.47 34.21 -29.50
CA LEU A 84 -6.26 33.57 -28.97
C LEU A 84 -5.47 34.50 -28.05
N ILE A 85 -5.38 35.79 -28.38
CA ILE A 85 -4.76 36.80 -27.51
C ILE A 85 -5.59 36.97 -26.23
N GLU A 86 -6.93 36.95 -26.33
CA GLU A 86 -7.82 37.01 -25.17
C GLU A 86 -7.64 35.79 -24.25
N ARG A 87 -7.48 34.59 -24.80
CA ARG A 87 -7.33 33.36 -24.02
C ARG A 87 -5.92 33.11 -23.47
N TYR A 88 -4.90 33.32 -24.29
CA TYR A 88 -3.51 32.91 -23.99
C TYR A 88 -2.54 34.06 -23.73
N GLY A 89 -3.01 35.31 -23.83
CA GLY A 89 -2.24 36.49 -23.44
C GLY A 89 -0.89 36.56 -24.14
N VAL A 90 0.17 36.78 -23.37
CA VAL A 90 1.54 36.89 -23.90
C VAL A 90 2.01 35.62 -24.63
N PHE A 91 1.42 34.46 -24.34
CA PHE A 91 1.80 33.17 -24.94
C PHE A 91 1.01 32.81 -26.20
N PHE A 92 0.14 33.68 -26.74
CA PHE A 92 -0.69 33.35 -27.92
C PHE A 92 0.11 32.79 -29.12
N GLY A 93 1.33 33.30 -29.34
CA GLY A 93 2.22 32.85 -30.41
C GLY A 93 2.80 31.45 -30.20
N SER A 94 2.68 30.89 -28.99
CA SER A 94 3.11 29.54 -28.64
C SER A 94 1.95 28.54 -28.61
N VAL A 95 0.73 28.91 -29.01
CA VAL A 95 -0.44 27.98 -29.00
C VAL A 95 -0.58 27.21 -30.31
N SER A 96 0.07 27.68 -31.38
CA SER A 96 0.05 27.02 -32.69
C SER A 96 1.41 26.38 -32.97
N GLY A 97 1.38 25.07 -33.24
CA GLY A 97 2.56 24.28 -33.56
C GLY A 97 2.19 22.87 -33.98
N GLU A 98 3.18 22.12 -34.46
CA GLU A 98 3.08 20.68 -34.69
C GLU A 98 3.60 19.94 -33.45
N GLU A 99 2.87 18.91 -33.04
CA GLU A 99 3.26 18.08 -31.90
C GLU A 99 4.36 17.09 -32.34
N GLU A 100 5.50 17.19 -31.67
CA GLU A 100 6.69 16.38 -31.91
C GLU A 100 7.14 15.72 -30.60
N ASN A 101 7.57 14.47 -30.72
CA ASN A 101 8.04 13.68 -29.59
C ASN A 101 9.56 13.56 -29.57
N TYR A 102 10.13 13.64 -28.37
CA TYR A 102 11.56 13.58 -28.09
C TYR A 102 11.85 12.49 -27.07
N ILE A 103 13.06 11.95 -27.10
CA ILE A 103 13.48 10.87 -26.19
C ILE A 103 14.74 11.30 -25.46
N LEU A 104 14.78 11.00 -24.17
CA LEU A 104 15.97 11.08 -23.32
C LEU A 104 16.13 9.73 -22.61
N GLU A 105 17.27 9.07 -22.77
CA GLU A 105 17.50 7.72 -22.23
C GLU A 105 18.91 7.56 -21.66
N ASN A 106 19.03 6.74 -20.63
CA ASN A 106 20.28 6.24 -20.09
C ASN A 106 20.20 4.71 -19.90
N ASP A 107 21.13 4.12 -19.15
CA ASP A 107 21.16 2.68 -18.84
C ASP A 107 20.08 2.23 -17.83
N LYS A 108 19.32 3.15 -17.22
CA LYS A 108 18.30 2.87 -16.19
C LYS A 108 16.88 3.15 -16.65
N ILE A 109 16.64 4.31 -17.25
CA ILE A 109 15.32 4.78 -17.67
C ILE A 109 15.35 5.40 -19.06
N LYS A 110 14.19 5.31 -19.72
CA LYS A 110 13.90 5.94 -21.00
C LYS A 110 12.64 6.77 -20.87
N LEU A 111 12.75 8.05 -21.23
CA LEU A 111 11.68 9.02 -21.09
C LEU A 111 11.31 9.56 -22.47
N SER A 112 10.02 9.58 -22.74
CA SER A 112 9.47 10.23 -23.92
C SER A 112 8.83 11.56 -23.52
N PHE A 113 9.06 12.60 -24.31
CA PHE A 113 8.58 13.96 -24.10
C PHE A 113 7.75 14.42 -25.30
N SER A 114 6.73 15.22 -25.07
CA SER A 114 6.05 15.99 -26.12
C SER A 114 6.45 17.46 -26.02
N ASN A 115 6.74 18.10 -27.16
CA ASN A 115 6.94 19.56 -27.20
C ASN A 115 5.67 20.33 -26.81
N LYS A 116 4.50 19.70 -26.94
CA LYS A 116 3.24 20.25 -26.45
C LYS A 116 3.15 20.03 -24.94
N GLY A 117 3.19 21.13 -24.19
CA GLY A 117 3.35 21.12 -22.75
C GLY A 117 4.77 20.95 -22.24
N ALA A 118 5.74 20.69 -23.14
CA ALA A 118 7.11 20.32 -22.78
C ALA A 118 7.15 19.29 -21.64
N ARG A 119 6.33 18.23 -21.75
CA ARG A 119 6.00 17.31 -20.65
C ARG A 119 6.47 15.89 -20.91
N ILE A 120 6.73 15.16 -19.83
CA ILE A 120 7.01 13.71 -19.88
C ILE A 120 5.70 12.97 -20.17
N ILE A 121 5.66 12.21 -21.26
CA ILE A 121 4.49 11.46 -21.70
C ILE A 121 4.59 9.96 -21.39
N ASN A 122 5.80 9.41 -21.27
CA ASN A 122 6.04 8.00 -20.92
C ASN A 122 7.36 7.89 -20.15
N ALA A 123 7.41 6.96 -19.19
CA ALA A 123 8.63 6.60 -18.47
C ALA A 123 8.76 5.08 -18.41
N GLU A 124 9.83 4.56 -19.03
CA GLU A 124 10.17 3.14 -19.09
C GLU A 124 11.43 2.85 -18.30
N MET A 125 11.47 1.70 -17.60
CA MET A 125 12.68 1.24 -16.92
C MET A 125 13.42 0.25 -17.82
N VAL A 126 14.59 0.68 -18.29
CA VAL A 126 15.40 -0.03 -19.30
C VAL A 126 16.65 -0.68 -18.70
N GLU A 127 16.80 -0.66 -17.37
CA GLU A 127 17.89 -1.36 -16.68
C GLU A 127 17.93 -2.84 -17.06
N LEU A 128 19.11 -3.31 -17.48
CA LEU A 128 19.36 -4.70 -17.84
C LEU A 128 19.92 -5.50 -16.66
N ASP A 129 19.57 -6.79 -16.58
CA ASP A 129 20.15 -7.75 -15.65
C ASP A 129 21.46 -8.38 -16.20
N GLU A 130 22.08 -9.27 -15.42
CA GLU A 130 23.34 -9.95 -15.79
C GLU A 130 23.20 -10.79 -17.07
N ASP A 131 21.99 -11.22 -17.42
CA ASP A 131 21.68 -12.03 -18.60
C ASP A 131 21.34 -11.17 -19.83
N GLY A 132 21.36 -9.83 -19.70
CA GLY A 132 21.04 -8.88 -20.76
C GLY A 132 19.54 -8.74 -21.05
N LEU A 133 18.68 -9.20 -20.14
CA LEU A 133 17.23 -8.99 -20.19
C LEU A 133 16.85 -7.74 -19.40
N PHE A 134 15.68 -7.16 -19.69
CA PHE A 134 15.17 -6.08 -18.85
C PHE A 134 14.91 -6.62 -17.44
N LYS A 135 15.56 -5.99 -16.45
CA LYS A 135 15.48 -6.34 -15.04
C LYS A 135 14.05 -6.19 -14.52
N TYR A 136 13.33 -5.17 -15.00
CA TYR A 136 11.95 -4.88 -14.65
C TYR A 136 11.03 -5.08 -15.86
N ARG A 137 10.16 -6.09 -15.76
CA ARG A 137 9.13 -6.44 -16.76
C ARG A 137 7.76 -6.49 -16.11
N THR A 138 6.67 -6.53 -16.87
CA THR A 138 5.35 -6.82 -16.29
C THR A 138 5.21 -8.32 -15.99
N TYR A 139 4.25 -8.68 -15.14
CA TYR A 139 3.94 -10.10 -14.88
C TYR A 139 3.57 -10.85 -16.18
N GLN A 140 2.80 -10.21 -17.07
CA GLN A 140 2.39 -10.82 -18.33
C GLN A 140 3.59 -11.08 -19.24
N ASP A 141 4.47 -10.08 -19.42
CA ASP A 141 5.71 -10.25 -20.20
C ASP A 141 6.59 -11.38 -19.61
N PHE A 142 6.65 -11.46 -18.28
CA PHE A 142 7.42 -12.51 -17.60
C PHE A 142 6.86 -13.92 -17.89
N ILE A 143 5.55 -14.11 -17.80
CA ILE A 143 4.90 -15.41 -18.07
C ILE A 143 4.99 -15.79 -19.55
N ASP A 144 4.80 -14.83 -20.45
CA ASP A 144 4.85 -15.06 -21.89
C ASP A 144 6.29 -15.19 -22.44
N ASN A 145 7.30 -15.01 -21.58
CA ASN A 145 8.72 -14.96 -21.92
C ASN A 145 9.05 -13.83 -22.93
N GLU A 146 8.31 -12.72 -22.86
CA GLU A 146 8.62 -11.51 -23.59
C GLU A 146 9.64 -10.66 -22.82
N ASN A 147 10.39 -9.84 -23.56
CA ASN A 147 11.44 -8.98 -23.00
C ASN A 147 11.15 -7.51 -23.32
N ASN A 148 10.05 -7.01 -22.78
CA ASN A 148 9.64 -5.61 -22.90
C ASN A 148 9.96 -4.87 -21.58
N PRO A 149 10.50 -3.64 -21.62
CA PRO A 149 10.72 -2.86 -20.41
C PRO A 149 9.39 -2.46 -19.78
N ILE A 150 9.36 -2.35 -18.46
CA ILE A 150 8.18 -1.88 -17.76
C ILE A 150 7.96 -0.37 -18.00
N SER A 151 6.72 0.02 -18.26
CA SER A 151 6.29 1.43 -18.29
C SER A 151 5.56 1.77 -17.00
N LEU A 152 5.85 2.94 -16.42
CA LEU A 152 5.22 3.40 -15.17
C LEU A 152 3.88 4.10 -15.40
N PHE A 153 3.73 4.77 -16.55
CA PHE A 153 2.52 5.47 -16.99
C PHE A 153 2.55 5.71 -18.50
N GLU A 154 1.37 5.94 -19.10
CA GLU A 154 1.22 6.17 -20.53
C GLU A 154 0.78 7.60 -20.86
N GLU A 155 1.00 8.03 -22.09
CA GLU A 155 0.71 9.40 -22.59
C GLU A 155 -0.75 9.82 -22.35
N LYS A 156 -1.69 8.87 -22.45
CA LYS A 156 -3.12 9.12 -22.29
C LYS A 156 -3.51 9.44 -20.85
N THR A 157 -2.76 8.91 -19.88
CA THR A 157 -3.11 9.00 -18.46
C THR A 157 -2.17 9.92 -17.69
N SER A 158 -0.96 10.18 -18.19
CA SER A 158 -0.05 11.18 -17.63
C SER A 158 -0.41 12.58 -18.10
N ARG A 159 -0.42 13.53 -17.16
CA ARG A 159 -0.60 14.96 -17.39
C ARG A 159 0.36 15.73 -16.50
N MET A 160 0.98 16.75 -17.08
CA MET A 160 1.78 17.72 -16.35
C MET A 160 1.54 19.08 -16.99
N SER A 161 1.16 20.06 -16.18
CA SER A 161 0.88 21.41 -16.62
C SER A 161 1.29 22.40 -15.55
N LEU A 162 1.94 23.48 -15.96
CA LEU A 162 2.15 24.66 -15.15
C LEU A 162 1.00 25.63 -15.42
N SER A 163 0.20 25.90 -14.41
CA SER A 163 -0.94 26.82 -14.48
C SER A 163 -0.46 28.23 -14.13
N LEU A 164 -0.45 29.11 -15.14
CA LEU A 164 0.03 30.49 -15.06
C LEU A 164 -1.17 31.41 -15.13
N VAL A 165 -1.33 32.32 -14.17
CA VAL A 165 -2.36 33.35 -14.28
C VAL A 165 -1.74 34.63 -14.81
N ASP A 166 -2.21 35.12 -15.95
CA ASP A 166 -1.80 36.42 -16.50
C ASP A 166 -2.14 37.55 -15.50
N ALA A 167 -1.25 38.52 -15.36
CA ALA A 167 -1.41 39.66 -14.45
C ALA A 167 -2.73 40.42 -14.68
N GLU A 168 -3.19 40.52 -15.94
CA GLU A 168 -4.38 41.28 -16.32
C GLU A 168 -5.67 40.44 -16.36
N LYS A 169 -5.59 39.10 -16.22
CA LYS A 169 -6.73 38.19 -16.43
C LYS A 169 -7.05 37.28 -15.24
N VAL A 170 -8.22 36.63 -15.31
CA VAL A 170 -8.70 35.65 -14.33
C VAL A 170 -8.52 34.21 -14.82
N VAL A 171 -8.49 33.98 -16.13
CA VAL A 171 -8.38 32.63 -16.71
C VAL A 171 -6.92 32.18 -16.68
N PRO A 172 -6.60 31.04 -16.04
CA PRO A 172 -5.25 30.49 -16.07
C PRO A 172 -4.89 29.95 -17.46
N ILE A 173 -3.65 30.18 -17.87
CA ILE A 173 -2.99 29.59 -19.02
C ILE A 173 -2.32 28.30 -18.54
N GLU A 174 -2.65 27.19 -19.19
CA GLU A 174 -2.03 25.90 -18.90
C GLU A 174 -0.86 25.68 -19.85
N SER A 175 0.32 25.31 -19.32
CA SER A 175 1.47 25.04 -20.18
C SER A 175 1.20 23.89 -21.15
N GLU A 176 0.33 22.92 -20.79
CA GLU A 176 -0.08 21.81 -21.66
C GLU A 176 -0.74 22.24 -22.97
N ASP A 177 -1.34 23.45 -23.01
CA ASP A 177 -1.91 24.01 -24.24
C ASP A 177 -0.85 24.66 -25.14
N LEU A 178 0.38 24.86 -24.65
CA LEU A 178 1.45 25.55 -25.36
C LEU A 178 2.38 24.57 -26.08
N PHE A 179 2.80 24.94 -27.28
CA PHE A 179 3.88 24.32 -28.03
C PHE A 179 5.20 25.00 -27.71
N PHE A 180 6.11 24.26 -27.09
CA PHE A 180 7.45 24.73 -26.81
C PHE A 180 8.38 24.42 -27.98
N LYS A 181 9.29 25.34 -28.30
CA LYS A 181 10.36 25.08 -29.27
C LYS A 181 11.54 24.43 -28.55
N LEU A 182 12.03 23.32 -29.10
CA LEU A 182 13.29 22.73 -28.64
C LEU A 182 14.45 23.66 -29.01
N THR A 183 15.26 24.06 -28.02
CA THR A 183 16.37 25.00 -28.21
C THR A 183 17.74 24.39 -27.97
N LYS A 184 17.82 23.36 -27.12
CA LYS A 184 19.02 22.57 -26.90
C LYS A 184 18.63 21.11 -26.74
N GLN A 185 19.41 20.24 -27.37
CA GLN A 185 19.31 18.80 -27.23
C GLN A 185 20.74 18.23 -27.25
N ASN A 186 21.04 17.42 -26.24
CA ASN A 186 22.18 16.52 -26.22
C ASN A 186 21.76 15.21 -25.55
N ASP A 187 22.70 14.28 -25.38
CA ASP A 187 22.41 12.93 -24.86
C ASP A 187 21.85 12.93 -23.42
N SER A 188 22.03 14.02 -22.66
CA SER A 188 21.65 14.11 -21.24
C SER A 188 20.77 15.31 -20.91
N LEU A 189 20.35 16.12 -21.89
CA LEU A 189 19.67 17.40 -21.67
C LEU A 189 18.72 17.74 -22.83
N LEU A 190 17.48 18.05 -22.47
CA LEU A 190 16.49 18.68 -23.36
C LEU A 190 16.06 20.04 -22.80
N VAL A 191 16.03 21.07 -23.64
CA VAL A 191 15.60 22.42 -23.24
C VAL A 191 14.51 22.94 -24.18
N PHE A 192 13.33 23.14 -23.63
CA PHE A 192 12.12 23.58 -24.32
C PHE A 192 11.79 25.02 -23.95
N ARG A 193 11.39 25.86 -24.91
CA ARG A 193 10.99 27.26 -24.67
C ARG A 193 9.63 27.60 -25.29
N ALA A 194 8.72 28.13 -24.48
CA ALA A 194 7.51 28.80 -24.94
C ALA A 194 7.74 30.32 -24.90
N PHE A 195 7.63 30.99 -26.04
CA PHE A 195 7.90 32.42 -26.16
C PHE A 195 6.67 33.25 -25.78
N ALA A 196 6.92 34.34 -25.08
CA ALA A 196 5.93 35.29 -24.58
C ALA A 196 6.04 36.61 -25.36
N GLY A 197 5.38 36.70 -26.51
CA GLY A 197 5.31 37.89 -27.38
C GLY A 197 6.62 38.30 -28.09
N SER A 198 7.79 37.89 -27.60
CA SER A 198 9.10 38.18 -28.19
C SER A 198 10.12 37.07 -27.92
N ASP A 199 11.20 37.01 -28.69
CA ASP A 199 12.25 36.00 -28.54
C ASP A 199 13.09 36.14 -27.25
N ASP A 200 13.01 37.29 -26.58
CA ASP A 200 13.75 37.62 -25.35
C ASP A 200 12.91 37.38 -24.08
N LYS A 201 11.63 36.99 -24.21
CA LYS A 201 10.74 36.65 -23.10
C LYS A 201 10.22 35.24 -23.28
N TYR A 202 10.47 34.35 -22.33
CA TYR A 202 10.06 32.96 -22.47
C TYR A 202 9.94 32.22 -21.14
N LEU A 203 9.12 31.17 -21.18
CA LEU A 203 9.11 30.10 -20.19
C LEU A 203 9.99 28.97 -20.70
N GLU A 204 10.97 28.55 -19.92
CA GLU A 204 11.90 27.48 -20.29
C GLU A 204 11.79 26.30 -19.31
N PHE A 205 11.62 25.10 -19.88
CA PHE A 205 11.68 23.83 -19.16
C PHE A 205 12.95 23.09 -19.60
N SER A 206 13.81 22.77 -18.64
CA SER A 206 15.03 22.00 -18.88
C SER A 206 14.95 20.65 -18.17
N TYR A 207 15.22 19.57 -18.89
CA TYR A 207 15.24 18.20 -18.37
C TYR A 207 16.64 17.62 -18.49
N GLY A 208 17.29 17.32 -17.37
CA GLY A 208 18.59 16.67 -17.31
C GLY A 208 18.47 15.22 -16.87
N LEU A 209 19.14 14.29 -17.57
CA LEU A 209 19.23 12.88 -17.20
C LEU A 209 20.69 12.44 -17.16
N SER A 210 21.18 12.12 -15.97
CA SER A 210 22.57 11.65 -15.79
C SER A 210 22.69 10.15 -16.04
N GLU A 211 23.85 9.68 -16.51
CA GLU A 211 24.13 8.25 -16.71
C GLU A 211 24.14 7.50 -15.37
N GLY A 212 23.53 6.31 -15.29
CA GLY A 212 23.46 5.49 -14.08
C GLY A 212 22.40 5.93 -13.05
N HIS A 213 21.62 6.98 -13.34
CA HIS A 213 20.70 7.60 -12.41
C HIS A 213 19.22 7.37 -12.77
N TYR A 214 18.35 7.34 -11.74
CA TYR A 214 16.88 7.27 -11.88
C TYR A 214 16.19 8.64 -11.75
N ASP A 215 16.96 9.67 -11.39
CA ASP A 215 16.49 11.03 -11.23
C ASP A 215 16.68 11.87 -12.50
N VAL A 216 15.69 12.73 -12.72
CA VAL A 216 15.60 13.69 -13.82
C VAL A 216 15.56 15.07 -13.21
N ASP A 217 16.60 15.85 -13.46
CA ASP A 217 16.63 17.26 -13.09
C ASP A 217 15.59 18.02 -13.93
N PHE A 218 14.68 18.73 -13.29
CA PHE A 218 13.67 19.55 -13.92
C PHE A 218 13.80 21.00 -13.46
N GLU A 219 14.29 21.86 -14.35
CA GLU A 219 14.43 23.29 -14.07
C GLU A 219 13.34 24.07 -14.83
N ILE A 220 12.58 24.90 -14.09
CA ILE A 220 11.67 25.89 -14.65
C ILE A 220 12.36 27.25 -14.57
N ASN A 221 12.51 27.92 -15.71
CA ASN A 221 13.13 29.24 -15.78
C ASN A 221 12.15 30.25 -16.40
N TYR A 222 11.78 31.25 -15.59
CA TYR A 222 10.93 32.36 -16.00
C TYR A 222 11.82 33.49 -16.52
N HIS A 223 12.11 33.54 -17.83
CA HIS A 223 13.01 34.55 -18.36
C HIS A 223 12.27 35.81 -18.79
N LYS A 224 12.35 36.89 -17.98
CA LYS A 224 11.77 38.22 -18.26
C LYS A 224 10.24 38.22 -18.43
N ILE A 225 9.56 37.23 -17.85
CA ILE A 225 8.10 37.08 -17.85
C ILE A 225 7.48 37.20 -16.46
N GLU A 226 8.28 37.43 -15.42
CA GLU A 226 7.86 37.42 -14.01
C GLU A 226 6.90 38.56 -13.66
N ASN A 227 6.95 39.66 -14.42
CA ASN A 227 6.02 40.78 -14.28
C ASN A 227 4.75 40.61 -15.14
N ASP A 228 4.75 39.67 -16.09
CA ASP A 228 3.63 39.41 -17.00
C ASP A 228 2.68 38.35 -16.41
N ILE A 229 3.14 37.58 -15.41
CA ILE A 229 2.37 36.54 -14.71
C ILE A 229 2.15 36.92 -13.24
N LYS A 230 1.08 36.41 -12.63
CA LYS A 230 0.84 36.53 -11.19
C LYS A 230 1.79 35.63 -10.40
N SER A 231 1.92 35.94 -9.11
CA SER A 231 2.73 35.15 -8.18
C SER A 231 2.26 33.70 -8.04
N ASP A 232 0.96 33.47 -8.22
CA ASP A 232 0.32 32.19 -7.97
C ASP A 232 0.48 31.29 -9.20
N VAL A 233 1.48 30.42 -9.13
CA VAL A 233 1.74 29.41 -10.14
C VAL A 233 1.61 28.02 -9.53
N ASP A 234 0.81 27.18 -10.16
CA ASP A 234 0.54 25.82 -9.70
C ASP A 234 1.09 24.80 -10.71
N LEU A 235 2.02 23.96 -10.26
CA LEU A 235 2.41 22.75 -10.98
C LEU A 235 1.36 21.67 -10.73
N LYS A 236 0.63 21.30 -11.78
CA LYS A 236 -0.30 20.17 -11.79
C LYS A 236 0.41 18.96 -12.36
N TRP A 237 0.40 17.87 -11.63
CA TRP A 237 0.94 16.59 -12.08
C TRP A 237 -0.01 15.46 -11.69
N SER A 238 -0.40 14.65 -12.67
CA SER A 238 -1.29 13.51 -12.46
C SER A 238 -0.93 12.35 -13.37
N MET A 239 -1.16 11.13 -12.90
CA MET A 239 -1.02 9.92 -13.71
C MET A 239 -1.98 8.84 -13.23
N ASN A 240 -2.29 7.88 -14.09
CA ASN A 240 -2.84 6.61 -13.63
C ASN A 240 -1.71 5.60 -13.55
N GLY A 241 -1.55 4.94 -12.40
CA GLY A 241 -0.59 3.85 -12.25
C GLY A 241 -0.99 2.67 -13.13
N LEU A 242 -0.06 2.17 -13.93
CA LEU A 242 -0.27 0.94 -14.69
C LEU A 242 -0.24 -0.26 -13.74
N SER A 243 -1.11 -1.24 -13.98
CA SER A 243 -1.03 -2.53 -13.31
C SER A 243 0.17 -3.28 -13.88
N THR A 244 1.10 -3.68 -13.02
CA THR A 244 2.37 -4.31 -13.43
C THR A 244 2.49 -5.75 -12.95
N GLU A 245 1.66 -6.12 -11.98
CA GLU A 245 1.63 -7.42 -11.35
C GLU A 245 0.43 -8.25 -11.80
N LYS A 246 0.29 -9.45 -11.25
CA LYS A 246 -0.71 -10.44 -11.64
C LYS A 246 -2.17 -9.95 -11.58
N ILE A 247 -2.52 -9.14 -10.59
CA ILE A 247 -3.86 -8.55 -10.40
C ILE A 247 -3.71 -7.14 -9.84
N ALA A 248 -4.41 -6.16 -10.42
CA ALA A 248 -4.37 -4.77 -10.00
C ALA A 248 -4.89 -4.58 -8.56
N SER A 249 -5.90 -5.36 -8.15
CA SER A 249 -6.47 -5.30 -6.80
C SER A 249 -5.50 -5.68 -5.68
N ASP A 250 -4.49 -6.51 -5.93
CA ASP A 250 -3.44 -6.82 -4.95
C ASP A 250 -2.47 -5.64 -4.81
N GLU A 251 -2.10 -5.02 -5.93
CA GLU A 251 -1.27 -3.80 -5.95
C GLU A 251 -1.93 -2.67 -5.17
N ARG A 252 -3.25 -2.48 -5.37
CA ARG A 252 -4.06 -1.44 -4.72
C ARG A 252 -4.03 -1.45 -3.20
N ILE A 253 -3.67 -2.56 -2.57
CA ILE A 253 -3.64 -2.67 -1.10
C ILE A 253 -2.55 -1.77 -0.50
N ILE A 254 -1.52 -1.42 -1.27
CA ILE A 254 -0.39 -0.63 -0.80
C ILE A 254 -0.05 0.56 -1.70
N THR A 255 -0.79 0.79 -2.77
CA THR A 255 -0.64 1.99 -3.59
C THR A 255 -1.27 3.20 -2.91
N THR A 256 -0.63 4.35 -2.97
CA THR A 256 -1.15 5.60 -2.38
C THR A 256 -0.27 6.80 -2.80
N ILE A 257 -0.68 8.01 -2.43
CA ILE A 257 0.21 9.17 -2.40
C ILE A 257 0.88 9.25 -1.03
N MET A 258 2.20 9.27 -1.01
CA MET A 258 3.00 9.58 0.19
C MET A 258 3.64 10.94 0.03
N TYR A 259 3.85 11.66 1.13
CA TYR A 259 4.49 12.96 1.08
C TYR A 259 5.25 13.25 2.37
N ARG A 260 6.16 14.22 2.30
CA ARG A 260 6.94 14.63 3.46
C ARG A 260 7.13 16.14 3.50
N ASN A 261 6.82 16.75 4.64
CA ASN A 261 7.13 18.14 4.92
C ASN A 261 8.53 18.29 5.53
N PHE A 262 9.21 19.42 5.29
CA PHE A 262 10.47 19.71 5.97
C PHE A 262 10.30 19.67 7.50
N GLY A 263 11.16 18.93 8.19
CA GLY A 263 11.16 18.80 9.65
C GLY A 263 10.11 17.85 10.23
N ASN A 264 9.24 17.25 9.42
CA ASN A 264 8.24 16.27 9.85
C ASN A 264 8.57 14.88 9.29
N SER A 265 8.03 13.83 9.93
CA SER A 265 8.02 12.49 9.36
C SER A 265 7.10 12.42 8.15
N ARG A 266 7.35 11.43 7.29
CA ARG A 266 6.46 11.06 6.17
C ARG A 266 5.01 10.86 6.62
N ASP A 267 4.07 11.33 5.81
CA ASP A 267 2.64 11.02 5.91
C ASP A 267 2.11 10.47 4.58
N TYR A 268 0.87 9.97 4.55
CA TYR A 268 0.29 9.30 3.38
C TYR A 268 -1.24 9.32 3.37
N LEU A 269 -1.81 9.30 2.17
CA LEU A 269 -3.26 9.15 1.96
C LEU A 269 -3.68 7.69 2.22
N SER A 270 -4.99 7.46 2.39
CA SER A 270 -5.56 6.11 2.53
C SER A 270 -5.07 5.16 1.44
N GLU A 271 -4.54 3.99 1.83
CA GLU A 271 -4.12 2.91 0.91
C GLU A 271 -5.32 2.04 0.45
N THR A 272 -6.55 2.30 0.91
CA THR A 272 -7.69 1.37 0.69
C THR A 272 -8.97 2.05 0.19
N SER A 273 -8.93 3.36 0.01
CA SER A 273 -10.09 4.14 -0.40
C SER A 273 -9.66 5.43 -1.08
N ASP A 274 -10.56 6.03 -1.83
CA ASP A 274 -10.41 7.39 -2.31
C ASP A 274 -10.09 8.34 -1.15
N ASP A 275 -9.16 9.25 -1.39
CA ASP A 275 -8.72 10.22 -0.39
C ASP A 275 -8.20 11.49 -1.05
N GLU A 276 -8.35 12.61 -0.36
CA GLU A 276 -7.92 13.92 -0.83
C GLU A 276 -7.50 14.77 0.36
N GLU A 277 -6.32 15.40 0.26
CA GLU A 277 -5.78 16.22 1.33
C GLU A 277 -5.19 17.53 0.79
N VAL A 278 -5.35 18.59 1.58
CA VAL A 278 -4.71 19.89 1.35
C VAL A 278 -3.54 20.03 2.32
N LEU A 279 -2.34 20.16 1.76
CA LEU A 279 -1.06 20.20 2.44
C LEU A 279 -0.61 21.66 2.53
N ASP A 280 -0.70 22.24 3.73
CA ASP A 280 -0.33 23.63 3.99
C ASP A 280 1.17 23.83 4.31
N GLY A 281 1.97 22.75 4.34
CA GLY A 281 3.41 22.78 4.66
C GLY A 281 4.32 22.92 3.43
N ASN A 282 5.58 23.30 3.67
CA ASN A 282 6.63 23.21 2.64
C ASN A 282 7.06 21.75 2.51
N LEU A 283 6.76 21.13 1.38
CA LEU A 283 7.00 19.73 1.08
C LEU A 283 8.41 19.54 0.53
N ASN A 284 9.11 18.53 1.04
CA ASN A 284 10.37 18.06 0.47
C ASN A 284 10.06 17.20 -0.78
N TRP A 285 9.11 16.27 -0.67
CA TRP A 285 8.71 15.42 -1.78
C TRP A 285 7.25 14.97 -1.73
N ILE A 286 6.73 14.62 -2.90
CA ILE A 286 5.43 13.97 -3.14
C ILE A 286 5.69 12.72 -3.99
N ALA A 287 5.26 11.56 -3.51
CA ALA A 287 5.45 10.29 -4.18
C ALA A 287 4.12 9.66 -4.55
N PHE A 288 3.95 9.36 -5.84
CA PHE A 288 2.92 8.47 -6.34
C PHE A 288 3.46 7.05 -6.23
N LYS A 289 3.11 6.38 -5.13
CA LYS A 289 3.63 5.07 -4.77
C LYS A 289 2.77 3.98 -5.38
N GLN A 290 3.38 3.15 -6.22
CA GLN A 290 2.85 1.86 -6.63
C GLN A 290 3.44 0.73 -5.77
N LYS A 291 3.08 -0.53 -6.02
CA LYS A 291 3.54 -1.67 -5.21
C LYS A 291 5.07 -1.77 -5.19
N PHE A 292 5.68 -1.80 -6.37
CA PHE A 292 7.12 -2.02 -6.56
C PHE A 292 7.88 -0.83 -7.14
N PHE A 293 7.18 0.21 -7.60
CA PHE A 293 7.77 1.38 -8.24
C PHE A 293 7.15 2.64 -7.67
N SER A 294 7.86 3.75 -7.76
CA SER A 294 7.32 5.06 -7.38
C SER A 294 7.76 6.12 -8.37
N CYS A 295 6.84 7.05 -8.65
CA CYS A 295 7.15 8.30 -9.31
C CYS A 295 7.16 9.39 -8.24
N ILE A 296 8.26 10.12 -8.08
CA ILE A 296 8.43 11.07 -6.98
C ILE A 296 8.80 12.43 -7.54
N LEU A 297 8.15 13.48 -7.06
CA LEU A 297 8.55 14.86 -7.26
C LEU A 297 9.27 15.33 -5.98
N LEU A 298 10.53 15.71 -6.12
CA LEU A 298 11.43 16.14 -5.04
C LEU A 298 11.86 17.60 -5.27
N SER A 299 12.04 18.35 -4.17
CA SER A 299 12.60 19.70 -4.18
C SER A 299 13.47 19.95 -2.96
N GLU A 300 14.72 20.36 -3.18
CA GLU A 300 15.65 20.75 -2.10
C GLU A 300 15.27 22.10 -1.48
N GLU A 301 14.69 23.02 -2.27
CA GLU A 301 14.21 24.33 -1.82
C GLU A 301 12.78 24.25 -1.26
N GLY A 302 12.08 23.18 -1.62
CA GLY A 302 10.74 22.83 -1.22
C GLY A 302 9.64 23.17 -2.21
N ILE A 303 8.51 22.50 -2.01
CA ILE A 303 7.28 22.63 -2.78
C ILE A 303 6.25 23.29 -1.87
N GLY A 304 5.60 24.34 -2.36
CA GLY A 304 4.64 25.10 -1.58
C GLY A 304 3.35 24.34 -1.27
N LYS A 305 2.32 25.10 -0.89
CA LYS A 305 1.00 24.55 -0.59
C LYS A 305 0.54 23.64 -1.72
N SER A 306 0.12 22.43 -1.37
CA SER A 306 -0.22 21.40 -2.34
C SER A 306 -1.58 20.80 -2.05
N LYS A 307 -2.30 20.39 -3.08
CA LYS A 307 -3.51 19.57 -2.98
C LYS A 307 -3.24 18.25 -3.67
N VAL A 308 -3.40 17.15 -2.94
CA VAL A 308 -3.15 15.80 -3.45
C VAL A 308 -4.42 14.97 -3.38
N SER A 309 -4.66 14.13 -4.37
CA SER A 309 -5.82 13.24 -4.41
C SER A 309 -5.45 11.88 -4.99
N CYS A 310 -5.91 10.82 -4.35
CA CYS A 310 -5.77 9.44 -4.80
C CYS A 310 -7.16 8.86 -5.01
N LYS A 311 -7.42 8.26 -6.17
CA LYS A 311 -8.70 7.61 -6.49
C LYS A 311 -8.47 6.19 -6.97
N VAL A 312 -9.20 5.26 -6.39
CA VAL A 312 -9.15 3.85 -6.78
C VAL A 312 -9.84 3.69 -8.13
N LEU A 313 -9.17 3.06 -9.09
CA LEU A 313 -9.74 2.80 -10.42
C LEU A 313 -10.34 1.39 -10.47
N GLU A 314 -11.49 1.25 -11.11
CA GLU A 314 -12.07 -0.07 -11.37
C GLU A 314 -11.43 -0.72 -12.61
N GLY A 315 -11.23 -2.05 -12.58
CA GLY A 315 -10.66 -2.83 -13.69
C GLY A 315 -9.29 -3.44 -13.36
N GLU A 316 -8.58 -3.93 -14.38
CA GLU A 316 -7.27 -4.60 -14.22
C GLU A 316 -6.12 -3.88 -14.94
N ARG A 317 -6.39 -2.83 -15.73
CA ARG A 317 -5.33 -2.11 -16.46
C ARG A 317 -4.59 -1.10 -15.60
N TYR A 318 -5.29 -0.45 -14.68
CA TYR A 318 -4.76 0.62 -13.83
C TYR A 318 -4.99 0.31 -12.37
N THR A 319 -4.07 0.72 -11.50
CA THR A 319 -4.23 0.61 -10.04
C THR A 319 -5.08 1.77 -9.52
N ASP A 320 -4.47 2.94 -9.38
CA ASP A 320 -5.09 4.17 -8.90
C ASP A 320 -4.80 5.35 -9.85
N SER A 321 -5.62 6.39 -9.74
CA SER A 321 -5.37 7.70 -10.31
C SER A 321 -4.79 8.62 -9.24
N TYR A 322 -3.60 9.16 -9.51
CA TYR A 322 -2.90 10.09 -8.64
C TYR A 322 -2.95 11.48 -9.25
N ALA A 323 -3.21 12.49 -8.43
CA ALA A 323 -3.08 13.88 -8.84
C ALA A 323 -2.49 14.73 -7.72
N SER A 324 -1.66 15.68 -8.12
CA SER A 324 -1.08 16.71 -7.27
C SER A 324 -1.21 18.06 -7.96
N LYS A 325 -1.55 19.07 -7.17
CA LYS A 325 -1.56 20.48 -7.56
C LYS A 325 -0.73 21.22 -6.53
N SER A 326 0.46 21.64 -6.92
CA SER A 326 1.47 22.15 -6.00
C SER A 326 1.89 23.56 -6.37
N SER A 327 1.85 24.48 -5.40
CA SER A 327 2.31 25.84 -5.61
C SER A 327 3.83 25.87 -5.74
N VAL A 328 4.33 26.50 -6.81
CA VAL A 328 5.76 26.66 -7.08
C VAL A 328 6.10 28.15 -7.22
N PRO A 329 7.35 28.57 -6.93
CA PRO A 329 7.76 29.95 -7.16
C PRO A 329 7.59 30.35 -8.62
N SER A 330 7.22 31.61 -8.84
CA SER A 330 6.99 32.25 -10.15
C SER A 330 8.12 33.20 -10.56
N LEU A 331 9.25 33.14 -9.84
CA LEU A 331 10.38 34.04 -9.98
C LEU A 331 11.69 33.25 -10.10
N GLY A 332 12.54 33.65 -11.04
CA GLY A 332 13.86 33.09 -11.22
C GLY A 332 13.84 31.66 -11.77
N LYS A 333 14.74 30.83 -11.24
CA LYS A 333 14.87 29.41 -11.59
C LYS A 333 14.33 28.57 -10.44
N VAL A 334 13.41 27.67 -10.74
CA VAL A 334 12.89 26.67 -9.80
C VAL A 334 13.50 25.33 -10.16
N SER A 335 14.22 24.72 -9.23
CA SER A 335 14.85 23.42 -9.41
C SER A 335 14.03 22.33 -8.72
N LEU A 336 13.53 21.39 -9.50
CA LEU A 336 12.79 20.20 -9.05
C LEU A 336 13.51 18.95 -9.58
N LYS A 337 13.21 17.79 -9.00
CA LYS A 337 13.66 16.50 -9.53
C LYS A 337 12.50 15.53 -9.63
N PHE A 338 12.37 14.87 -10.77
CA PHE A 338 11.49 13.70 -10.92
C PHE A 338 12.32 12.44 -10.73
N LEU A 339 11.91 11.56 -9.82
CA LEU A 339 12.52 10.24 -9.65
C LEU A 339 11.52 9.18 -10.15
N PHE A 340 11.98 8.35 -11.09
CA PHE A 340 11.23 7.21 -11.61
C PHE A 340 11.96 5.94 -11.19
N ILE A 341 11.66 5.46 -9.98
CA ILE A 341 12.57 4.60 -9.23
C ILE A 341 11.90 3.29 -8.79
N PRO A 342 12.61 2.15 -8.75
CA PRO A 342 12.08 0.96 -8.10
C PRO A 342 12.11 1.16 -6.58
N ASN A 343 11.12 0.62 -5.89
CA ASN A 343 11.00 0.67 -4.42
C ASN A 343 12.01 -0.27 -3.74
N ASP A 344 13.30 0.03 -3.90
CA ASP A 344 14.40 -0.66 -3.24
C ASP A 344 14.98 0.20 -2.10
N TYR A 345 15.14 -0.38 -0.92
CA TYR A 345 15.54 0.37 0.26
C TYR A 345 16.94 0.99 0.12
N ASP A 346 17.92 0.19 -0.33
CA ASP A 346 19.32 0.62 -0.39
C ASP A 346 19.48 1.72 -1.44
N LEU A 347 18.75 1.62 -2.56
CA LEU A 347 18.72 2.64 -3.59
C LEU A 347 18.07 3.94 -3.11
N LEU A 348 16.91 3.88 -2.45
CA LEU A 348 16.21 5.07 -1.97
C LEU A 348 17.00 5.82 -0.88
N GLU A 349 17.74 5.10 -0.05
CA GLU A 349 18.60 5.69 1.00
C GLU A 349 19.74 6.55 0.40
N THR A 350 20.17 6.30 -0.85
CA THR A 350 21.22 7.09 -1.51
C THR A 350 20.85 8.54 -1.81
N TYR A 351 19.55 8.86 -1.84
CA TYR A 351 19.05 10.20 -2.15
C TYR A 351 18.98 11.14 -0.94
N ASP A 352 19.39 10.70 0.26
CA ASP A 352 19.52 11.47 1.52
C ASP A 352 18.32 12.39 1.85
N SER A 353 17.12 11.98 1.45
CA SER A 353 15.88 12.74 1.60
C SER A 353 14.81 11.97 2.39
N GLU A 354 15.26 10.94 3.12
CA GLU A 354 14.42 9.99 3.88
C GLU A 354 13.28 9.43 2.99
N ILE A 355 13.63 9.12 1.73
CA ILE A 355 12.71 8.60 0.70
C ILE A 355 12.51 7.09 0.91
N GLU A 356 13.45 6.41 1.55
CA GLU A 356 13.38 4.98 1.88
C GLU A 356 12.15 4.62 2.75
N ASP A 357 11.57 5.60 3.46
CA ASP A 357 10.34 5.47 4.23
C ASP A 357 9.06 5.34 3.36
N ILE A 358 9.16 5.50 2.04
CA ILE A 358 8.10 5.14 1.08
C ILE A 358 7.79 3.63 1.17
N ILE A 359 8.81 2.81 1.45
CA ILE A 359 8.61 1.39 1.71
C ILE A 359 8.01 1.24 3.11
N ASN A 360 6.69 1.01 3.17
CA ASN A 360 5.97 0.89 4.43
C ASN A 360 6.28 -0.45 5.14
N LEU A 361 7.40 -0.50 5.86
CA LEU A 361 7.82 -1.66 6.67
C LEU A 361 7.01 -1.78 7.99
N GLY A 362 5.97 -0.96 8.18
CA GLY A 362 5.13 -0.89 9.37
C GLY A 362 5.63 0.10 10.43
N GLY A 363 4.93 0.18 11.57
CA GLY A 363 5.31 1.05 12.69
C GLY A 363 6.75 0.81 13.20
N SER A 364 7.31 1.79 13.92
CA SER A 364 8.74 1.89 14.24
C SER A 364 9.41 0.61 14.78
N VAL A 365 8.73 -0.16 15.64
CA VAL A 365 9.26 -1.44 16.16
C VAL A 365 9.37 -2.51 15.07
N PHE A 366 8.41 -2.55 14.14
CA PHE A 366 8.37 -3.53 13.06
C PHE A 366 9.38 -3.18 11.97
N ALA A 367 9.46 -1.90 11.60
CA ALA A 367 10.49 -1.39 10.69
C ALA A 367 11.90 -1.68 11.23
N TRP A 368 12.13 -1.50 12.54
CA TRP A 368 13.40 -1.85 13.17
C TRP A 368 13.74 -3.35 13.05
N VAL A 369 12.78 -4.24 13.34
CA VAL A 369 13.00 -5.68 13.17
C VAL A 369 13.30 -6.02 11.71
N ASN A 370 12.61 -5.37 10.78
CA ASN A 370 12.80 -5.63 9.37
C ASN A 370 14.20 -5.20 8.91
N ARG A 371 14.56 -3.94 9.17
CA ARG A 371 15.81 -3.28 8.75
C ARG A 371 17.06 -3.93 9.37
N TYR A 372 16.99 -4.35 10.63
CA TYR A 372 18.17 -4.85 11.36
C TYR A 372 18.24 -6.37 11.54
N MET A 373 17.16 -7.10 11.28
CA MET A 373 17.12 -8.56 11.51
C MET A 373 16.70 -9.35 10.27
N ILE A 374 15.60 -8.98 9.61
CA ILE A 374 15.08 -9.76 8.49
C ILE A 374 15.89 -9.49 7.22
N ASP A 375 15.97 -8.23 6.80
CA ASP A 375 16.60 -7.83 5.54
C ASP A 375 18.09 -8.21 5.46
N PRO A 376 18.95 -7.93 6.47
CA PRO A 376 20.37 -8.30 6.39
C PRO A 376 20.60 -9.82 6.33
N VAL A 377 19.78 -10.60 7.02
CA VAL A 377 19.86 -12.06 6.99
C VAL A 377 19.37 -12.59 5.64
N PHE A 378 18.29 -12.01 5.10
CA PHE A 378 17.77 -12.37 3.79
C PHE A 378 18.80 -12.08 2.68
N LYS A 379 19.35 -10.86 2.63
CA LYS A 379 20.42 -10.48 1.70
C LYS A 379 21.66 -11.36 1.84
N TYR A 380 22.10 -11.65 3.05
CA TYR A 380 23.21 -12.60 3.27
C TYR A 380 22.90 -13.99 2.70
N LEU A 381 21.69 -14.51 2.91
CA LEU A 381 21.28 -15.78 2.34
C LEU A 381 21.18 -15.74 0.81
N MET A 382 20.82 -14.61 0.20
CA MET A 382 20.82 -14.45 -1.26
C MET A 382 22.22 -14.62 -1.87
N THR A 383 23.28 -14.19 -1.17
CA THR A 383 24.68 -14.39 -1.64
C THR A 383 25.08 -15.87 -1.80
N THR A 384 24.31 -16.80 -1.24
CA THR A 384 24.59 -18.24 -1.35
C THR A 384 24.20 -18.85 -2.70
N GLY A 385 23.44 -18.11 -3.54
CA GLY A 385 22.95 -18.60 -4.83
C GLY A 385 21.85 -19.67 -4.73
N LEU A 386 21.24 -19.84 -3.54
CA LEU A 386 20.10 -20.74 -3.35
C LEU A 386 18.83 -20.16 -3.98
N SER A 387 17.88 -21.02 -4.34
CA SER A 387 16.56 -20.56 -4.78
C SER A 387 15.85 -19.79 -3.66
N LEU A 388 15.07 -18.77 -4.01
CA LEU A 388 14.46 -17.88 -3.02
C LEU A 388 13.50 -18.59 -2.07
N GLY A 389 12.80 -19.63 -2.51
CA GLY A 389 12.03 -20.46 -1.59
C GLY A 389 12.89 -21.17 -0.54
N LEU A 390 14.08 -21.68 -0.90
CA LEU A 390 15.00 -22.23 0.09
C LEU A 390 15.55 -21.16 1.03
N ILE A 391 15.78 -19.94 0.54
CA ILE A 391 16.18 -18.80 1.37
C ILE A 391 15.09 -18.47 2.39
N ILE A 392 13.81 -18.42 1.99
CA ILE A 392 12.67 -18.23 2.89
C ILE A 392 12.63 -19.34 3.96
N LEU A 393 12.84 -20.60 3.55
CA LEU A 393 12.90 -21.73 4.48
C LEU A 393 14.05 -21.54 5.50
N LEU A 394 15.26 -21.22 5.05
CA LEU A 394 16.42 -21.01 5.91
C LEU A 394 16.23 -19.82 6.86
N LEU A 395 15.70 -18.70 6.37
CA LEU A 395 15.32 -17.55 7.19
C LEU A 395 14.35 -17.99 8.29
N THR A 396 13.31 -18.75 7.93
CA THR A 396 12.33 -19.27 8.89
C THR A 396 13.01 -20.12 9.96
N ILE A 397 13.94 -21.01 9.56
CA ILE A 397 14.69 -21.88 10.49
C ILE A 397 15.52 -21.03 11.46
N ILE A 398 16.27 -20.05 10.96
CA ILE A 398 17.12 -19.16 11.77
C ILE A 398 16.26 -18.41 12.79
N VAL A 399 15.19 -17.76 12.35
CA VAL A 399 14.26 -17.02 13.22
C VAL A 399 13.69 -17.95 14.30
N LYS A 400 13.29 -19.17 13.94
CA LYS A 400 12.75 -20.14 14.91
C LYS A 400 13.78 -20.62 15.93
N ILE A 401 15.04 -20.81 15.52
CA ILE A 401 16.14 -21.18 16.42
C ILE A 401 16.42 -20.05 17.42
N VAL A 402 16.44 -18.80 16.98
CA VAL A 402 16.65 -17.63 17.86
C VAL A 402 15.54 -17.50 18.91
N ILE A 403 14.28 -17.76 18.54
CA ILE A 403 13.13 -17.69 19.46
C ILE A 403 12.98 -18.98 20.29
N MET A 404 13.59 -20.09 19.88
CA MET A 404 13.50 -21.41 20.53
C MET A 404 13.63 -21.40 22.06
N PRO A 405 14.60 -20.71 22.70
CA PRO A 405 14.70 -20.69 24.17
C PRO A 405 13.47 -20.09 24.86
N LEU A 406 12.81 -19.12 24.22
CA LEU A 406 11.57 -18.52 24.73
C LEU A 406 10.39 -19.48 24.52
N THR A 407 10.31 -20.09 23.34
CA THR A 407 9.32 -21.11 23.00
C THR A 407 9.38 -22.30 23.97
N TYR A 408 10.58 -22.74 24.36
CA TYR A 408 10.77 -23.78 25.37
C TYR A 408 10.17 -23.41 26.73
N LYS A 409 10.38 -22.17 27.20
CA LYS A 409 9.80 -21.70 28.47
C LYS A 409 8.28 -21.70 28.42
N ASN A 410 7.68 -21.33 27.29
CA ASN A 410 6.24 -21.43 27.10
C ASN A 410 5.75 -22.87 27.16
N TYR A 411 6.38 -23.78 26.40
CA TYR A 411 5.98 -25.19 26.39
C TYR A 411 6.08 -25.83 27.77
N MET A 412 7.13 -25.51 28.55
CA MET A 412 7.26 -25.96 29.93
C MET A 412 6.13 -25.42 30.82
N SER A 413 5.68 -24.18 30.60
CA SER A 413 4.53 -23.63 31.32
C SER A 413 3.23 -24.33 30.93
N THR A 414 3.03 -24.62 29.65
CA THR A 414 1.86 -25.36 29.16
C THR A 414 1.83 -26.79 29.71
N ALA A 415 2.99 -27.45 29.80
CA ALA A 415 3.12 -28.76 30.45
C ALA A 415 2.73 -28.72 31.93
N LYS A 416 3.17 -27.69 32.67
CA LYS A 416 2.74 -27.48 34.07
C LYS A 416 1.23 -27.26 34.20
N THR A 417 0.64 -26.47 33.29
CA THR A 417 -0.81 -26.26 33.24
C THR A 417 -1.57 -27.58 32.97
N LYS A 418 -1.05 -28.43 32.08
CA LYS A 418 -1.63 -29.76 31.81
C LYS A 418 -1.68 -30.64 33.07
N VAL A 419 -0.65 -30.60 33.91
CA VAL A 419 -0.59 -31.37 35.16
C VAL A 419 -1.63 -30.90 36.19
N ILE A 420 -1.92 -29.60 36.25
CA ILE A 420 -2.93 -29.04 37.19
C ILE A 420 -4.36 -29.02 36.63
N LYS A 421 -4.54 -29.37 35.34
CA LYS A 421 -5.84 -29.47 34.66
C LYS A 421 -6.90 -30.28 35.44
N PRO A 422 -6.62 -31.45 36.03
CA PRO A 422 -7.62 -32.18 36.82
C PRO A 422 -8.09 -31.40 38.06
N GLU A 423 -7.22 -30.61 38.70
CA GLU A 423 -7.58 -29.76 39.85
C GLU A 423 -8.41 -28.56 39.40
N MET A 424 -8.08 -27.98 38.24
CA MET A 424 -8.88 -26.95 37.58
C MET A 424 -10.30 -27.45 37.21
N SER A 425 -10.42 -28.69 36.73
CA SER A 425 -11.70 -29.33 36.44
C SER A 425 -12.54 -29.52 37.70
N LYS A 426 -11.93 -29.90 38.84
CA LYS A 426 -12.64 -29.99 40.14
C LYS A 426 -13.17 -28.63 40.60
N ILE A 427 -12.39 -27.55 40.47
CA ILE A 427 -12.86 -26.19 40.75
C ILE A 427 -14.02 -25.84 39.82
N THR A 428 -13.94 -26.18 38.53
CA THR A 428 -15.01 -25.89 37.57
C THR A 428 -16.29 -26.62 37.92
N ALA A 429 -16.23 -27.92 38.20
CA ALA A 429 -17.37 -28.74 38.62
C ALA A 429 -18.06 -28.24 39.89
N LYS A 430 -17.30 -27.70 40.86
CA LYS A 430 -17.84 -27.11 42.11
C LYS A 430 -18.76 -25.90 41.87
N TYR A 431 -18.59 -25.21 40.75
CA TYR A 431 -19.34 -24.01 40.37
C TYR A 431 -20.20 -24.22 39.11
N GLU A 432 -20.28 -25.43 38.57
CA GLU A 432 -21.19 -25.76 37.47
C GLU A 432 -22.65 -25.52 37.89
N GLY A 433 -23.44 -24.91 37.00
CA GLY A 433 -24.84 -24.54 37.26
C GLY A 433 -25.07 -23.25 38.05
N LYS A 434 -24.01 -22.57 38.55
CA LYS A 434 -24.13 -21.29 39.27
C LYS A 434 -23.77 -20.12 38.36
N THR A 435 -24.78 -19.40 37.86
CA THR A 435 -24.64 -18.25 36.96
C THR A 435 -24.47 -16.90 37.67
N ASP A 436 -24.53 -16.87 38.99
CA ASP A 436 -24.37 -15.62 39.76
C ASP A 436 -22.99 -14.97 39.54
N ARG A 437 -22.97 -13.64 39.39
CA ARG A 437 -21.73 -12.85 39.28
C ARG A 437 -20.76 -13.10 40.46
N ASN A 438 -21.30 -13.38 41.64
CA ASN A 438 -20.53 -13.76 42.84
C ASN A 438 -19.91 -15.16 42.74
N ALA A 439 -20.59 -16.12 42.11
CA ALA A 439 -20.07 -17.46 41.89
C ALA A 439 -18.95 -17.44 40.83
N ALA A 440 -19.11 -16.67 39.75
CA ALA A 440 -18.06 -16.46 38.75
C ALA A 440 -16.79 -15.83 39.35
N MET A 441 -16.94 -14.80 40.19
CA MET A 441 -15.81 -14.18 40.90
C MET A 441 -15.11 -15.17 41.84
N LYS A 442 -15.87 -15.98 42.61
CA LYS A 442 -15.29 -17.01 43.48
C LYS A 442 -14.56 -18.10 42.69
N LYS A 443 -15.12 -18.56 41.57
CA LYS A 443 -14.46 -19.49 40.64
C LYS A 443 -13.13 -18.93 40.13
N GLN A 444 -13.11 -17.67 39.72
CA GLN A 444 -11.89 -16.99 39.28
C GLN A 444 -10.85 -16.85 40.41
N GLN A 445 -11.28 -16.55 41.64
CA GLN A 445 -10.42 -16.45 42.81
C GLN A 445 -9.80 -17.81 43.19
N GLU A 446 -10.57 -18.89 43.24
CA GLU A 446 -10.06 -20.24 43.53
C GLU A 446 -9.10 -20.71 42.43
N THR A 447 -9.42 -20.43 41.17
CA THR A 447 -8.55 -20.70 40.01
C THR A 447 -7.21 -19.95 40.13
N MET A 448 -7.24 -18.66 40.47
CA MET A 448 -6.02 -17.87 40.68
C MET A 448 -5.22 -18.32 41.91
N ALA A 449 -5.90 -18.73 42.99
CA ALA A 449 -5.25 -19.29 44.16
C ALA A 449 -4.52 -20.60 43.82
N LEU A 450 -5.12 -21.46 42.98
CA LEU A 450 -4.50 -22.68 42.50
C LEU A 450 -3.24 -22.38 41.67
N TYR A 451 -3.31 -21.46 40.70
CA TYR A 451 -2.13 -21.04 39.93
C TYR A 451 -1.01 -20.50 40.83
N LYS A 452 -1.36 -19.71 41.85
CA LYS A 452 -0.40 -19.16 42.83
C LYS A 452 0.26 -20.24 43.69
N GLN A 453 -0.52 -21.21 44.18
CA GLN A 453 -0.04 -22.32 45.02
C GLN A 453 0.87 -23.27 44.22
N THR A 454 0.50 -23.56 42.98
CA THR A 454 1.25 -24.47 42.09
C THR A 454 2.49 -23.80 41.48
N GLY A 455 2.52 -22.46 41.46
CA GLY A 455 3.59 -21.67 40.85
C GLY A 455 3.53 -21.64 39.33
N VAL A 456 2.38 -21.98 38.75
CA VAL A 456 2.11 -21.95 37.32
C VAL A 456 1.64 -20.55 36.92
N ASN A 457 2.22 -19.98 35.86
CA ASN A 457 1.82 -18.66 35.36
C ASN A 457 0.74 -18.83 34.27
N PRO A 458 -0.51 -18.37 34.49
CA PRO A 458 -1.56 -18.48 33.49
C PRO A 458 -1.29 -17.63 32.24
N MET A 459 -0.54 -16.53 32.38
CA MET A 459 -0.18 -15.64 31.26
C MET A 459 0.95 -16.20 30.40
N ALA A 460 1.70 -17.19 30.90
CA ALA A 460 2.82 -17.72 30.14
C ALA A 460 2.38 -18.38 28.82
N GLY A 461 1.11 -18.80 28.70
CA GLY A 461 0.53 -19.39 27.50
C GLY A 461 0.42 -18.43 26.30
N CYS A 462 0.21 -17.12 26.52
CA CYS A 462 0.10 -16.13 25.45
C CYS A 462 1.41 -15.37 25.16
N ILE A 463 2.44 -15.54 25.99
CA ILE A 463 3.76 -14.89 25.80
C ILE A 463 4.37 -15.13 24.40
N PRO A 464 4.34 -16.35 23.81
CA PRO A 464 4.89 -16.56 22.47
C PRO A 464 4.15 -15.75 21.43
N MET A 465 2.84 -15.61 21.56
CA MET A 465 2.05 -14.83 20.61
C MET A 465 2.53 -13.38 20.63
N VAL A 466 2.64 -12.77 21.80
CA VAL A 466 3.09 -11.37 21.94
C VAL A 466 4.50 -11.16 21.40
N ILE A 467 5.44 -12.07 21.68
CA ILE A 467 6.83 -11.97 21.21
C ILE A 467 6.93 -12.25 19.70
N GLN A 468 6.07 -13.12 19.17
CA GLN A 468 6.05 -13.44 17.75
C GLN A 468 5.39 -12.33 16.93
N MET A 469 4.47 -11.53 17.49
CA MET A 469 3.77 -10.46 16.77
C MET A 469 4.72 -9.51 16.04
N PRO A 470 5.78 -8.95 16.64
CA PRO A 470 6.72 -8.08 15.90
C PRO A 470 7.36 -8.72 14.68
N ILE A 471 7.79 -9.98 14.81
CA ILE A 471 8.45 -10.71 13.73
C ILE A 471 7.44 -11.09 12.65
N LEU A 472 6.24 -11.48 13.08
CA LEU A 472 5.12 -11.79 12.20
C LEU A 472 4.74 -10.56 11.36
N PHE A 473 4.61 -9.40 11.98
CA PHE A 473 4.30 -8.14 11.30
C PHE A 473 5.41 -7.69 10.35
N ALA A 474 6.67 -7.79 10.77
CA ALA A 474 7.82 -7.46 9.92
C ALA A 474 7.82 -8.32 8.64
N VAL A 475 7.70 -9.63 8.78
CA VAL A 475 7.64 -10.58 7.67
C VAL A 475 6.40 -10.34 6.79
N PHE A 476 5.23 -10.10 7.40
CA PHE A 476 3.99 -9.79 6.66
C PHE A 476 4.11 -8.54 5.78
N ARG A 477 4.92 -7.56 6.17
CA ARG A 477 5.16 -6.35 5.40
C ARG A 477 6.34 -6.46 4.44
N TYR A 478 7.35 -7.24 4.80
CA TYR A 478 8.54 -7.43 3.98
C TYR A 478 8.25 -8.19 2.69
N PHE A 479 7.69 -9.41 2.75
CA PHE A 479 7.55 -10.25 1.56
C PHE A 479 6.70 -9.62 0.45
N PRO A 480 5.54 -9.00 0.72
CA PRO A 480 4.75 -8.38 -0.34
C PRO A 480 5.37 -7.12 -0.96
N ALA A 481 6.28 -6.44 -0.24
CA ALA A 481 6.93 -5.20 -0.68
C ALA A 481 8.35 -5.41 -1.22
N SER A 482 8.91 -6.61 -1.09
CA SER A 482 10.30 -6.90 -1.44
C SER A 482 10.43 -7.17 -2.94
N LEU A 483 11.09 -6.24 -3.65
CA LEU A 483 11.44 -6.38 -5.07
C LEU A 483 12.22 -7.67 -5.37
N ASP A 484 13.06 -8.13 -4.45
CA ASP A 484 13.87 -9.35 -4.64
C ASP A 484 13.07 -10.63 -4.90
N LEU A 485 11.79 -10.65 -4.49
CA LEU A 485 10.92 -11.82 -4.66
C LEU A 485 10.12 -11.78 -5.95
N ARG A 486 10.05 -10.61 -6.58
CA ARG A 486 9.25 -10.37 -7.79
C ARG A 486 9.76 -11.25 -8.92
N HIS A 487 8.84 -11.97 -9.56
CA HIS A 487 9.13 -12.88 -10.68
C HIS A 487 10.10 -14.02 -10.32
N LYS A 488 10.11 -14.44 -9.04
CA LYS A 488 10.96 -15.53 -8.58
C LYS A 488 10.11 -16.71 -8.16
N GLY A 489 10.14 -17.78 -8.96
CA GLY A 489 9.36 -18.98 -8.72
C GLY A 489 9.96 -19.93 -7.69
N PHE A 490 9.10 -20.77 -7.09
CA PHE A 490 9.49 -21.89 -6.26
C PHE A 490 8.43 -23.00 -6.24
N LEU A 491 8.86 -24.24 -6.49
CA LEU A 491 8.00 -25.42 -6.60
C LEU A 491 6.92 -25.24 -7.68
N TRP A 492 5.67 -24.99 -7.29
CA TRP A 492 4.53 -24.74 -8.19
C TRP A 492 4.15 -23.25 -8.27
N ALA A 493 4.71 -22.40 -7.40
CA ALA A 493 4.46 -20.97 -7.48
C ALA A 493 5.40 -20.37 -8.52
N GLU A 494 4.83 -19.70 -9.51
CA GLU A 494 5.56 -19.00 -10.57
C GLU A 494 6.21 -17.72 -10.04
N ASP A 495 5.57 -17.06 -9.07
CA ASP A 495 6.06 -15.86 -8.40
C ASP A 495 5.78 -15.91 -6.88
N LEU A 496 6.82 -15.67 -6.08
CA LEU A 496 6.76 -15.59 -4.63
C LEU A 496 6.16 -14.26 -4.13
N SER A 497 6.17 -13.22 -4.96
CA SER A 497 5.66 -11.89 -4.63
C SER A 497 4.13 -11.75 -4.81
N SER A 498 3.55 -12.56 -5.70
CA SER A 498 2.10 -12.67 -5.92
C SER A 498 1.53 -13.94 -5.26
N TYR A 499 0.22 -14.12 -5.34
CA TYR A 499 -0.43 -15.37 -4.93
C TYR A 499 -0.07 -16.54 -5.84
N ASP A 500 -0.14 -17.77 -5.31
CA ASP A 500 0.01 -18.99 -6.09
C ASP A 500 -1.35 -19.48 -6.59
N SER A 501 -1.43 -20.06 -7.78
CA SER A 501 -2.65 -20.72 -8.26
C SER A 501 -2.33 -22.09 -8.80
N ILE A 502 -3.06 -23.11 -8.32
CA ILE A 502 -3.05 -24.46 -8.89
C ILE A 502 -4.31 -24.74 -9.70
N LEU A 503 -5.41 -24.07 -9.35
CA LEU A 503 -6.70 -24.29 -9.96
C LEU A 503 -7.46 -22.97 -9.99
N ASP A 504 -7.73 -22.49 -11.20
CA ASP A 504 -8.59 -21.34 -11.48
C ASP A 504 -9.98 -21.82 -11.84
N PHE A 505 -11.01 -21.28 -11.19
CA PHE A 505 -12.39 -21.71 -11.36
C PHE A 505 -13.09 -21.07 -12.57
N GLY A 506 -12.53 -19.97 -13.11
CA GLY A 506 -13.17 -19.16 -14.16
C GLY A 506 -14.38 -18.35 -13.69
N PHE A 507 -14.66 -18.35 -12.38
CA PHE A 507 -15.66 -17.49 -11.72
C PHE A 507 -15.16 -17.13 -10.32
N SER A 508 -15.49 -15.92 -9.83
CA SER A 508 -15.08 -15.46 -8.51
C SER A 508 -16.08 -15.91 -7.43
N ILE A 509 -15.58 -16.57 -6.40
CA ILE A 509 -16.34 -16.91 -5.19
C ILE A 509 -16.23 -15.73 -4.21
N PRO A 510 -17.36 -15.18 -3.70
CA PRO A 510 -17.33 -14.09 -2.73
C PRO A 510 -16.44 -14.42 -1.52
N LEU A 511 -15.55 -13.49 -1.17
CA LEU A 511 -14.53 -13.59 -0.09
C LEU A 511 -13.39 -14.60 -0.30
N TYR A 512 -13.44 -15.50 -1.28
CA TYR A 512 -12.37 -16.48 -1.52
C TYR A 512 -11.50 -16.12 -2.73
N GLY A 513 -12.12 -15.50 -3.74
CA GLY A 513 -11.48 -15.25 -5.02
C GLY A 513 -11.85 -16.30 -6.07
N ASP A 514 -11.12 -16.26 -7.17
CA ASP A 514 -11.33 -17.05 -8.40
C ASP A 514 -10.43 -18.27 -8.52
N HIS A 515 -9.50 -18.48 -7.57
CA HIS A 515 -8.49 -19.52 -7.63
C HIS A 515 -8.23 -20.19 -6.28
N ILE A 516 -7.42 -21.26 -6.28
CA ILE A 516 -6.91 -21.93 -5.08
C ILE A 516 -5.38 -21.80 -4.99
N SER A 517 -4.92 -21.11 -3.95
CA SER A 517 -3.53 -21.09 -3.47
C SER A 517 -3.20 -22.35 -2.67
N LEU A 518 -2.27 -23.18 -3.14
CA LEU A 518 -1.84 -24.37 -2.41
C LEU A 518 -0.96 -24.01 -1.21
N PHE A 519 -0.11 -22.98 -1.29
CA PHE A 519 0.63 -22.55 -0.11
C PHE A 519 -0.31 -22.04 0.99
N ALA A 520 -1.38 -21.32 0.63
CA ALA A 520 -2.40 -20.92 1.60
C ALA A 520 -3.12 -22.14 2.21
N LEU A 521 -3.47 -23.16 1.42
CA LEU A 521 -4.04 -24.42 1.92
C LEU A 521 -3.11 -25.18 2.86
N LEU A 522 -1.83 -25.29 2.51
CA LEU A 522 -0.81 -25.94 3.34
C LEU A 522 -0.57 -25.17 4.64
N MET A 523 -0.54 -23.83 4.57
CA MET A 523 -0.45 -22.94 5.72
C MET A 523 -1.66 -23.10 6.65
N ALA A 524 -2.88 -23.10 6.11
CA ALA A 524 -4.10 -23.32 6.88
C ALA A 524 -4.14 -24.73 7.50
N GLY A 525 -3.80 -25.77 6.73
CA GLY A 525 -3.74 -27.15 7.17
C GLY A 525 -2.70 -27.37 8.28
N SER A 526 -1.49 -26.84 8.13
CA SER A 526 -0.45 -26.88 9.15
C SER A 526 -0.84 -26.10 10.41
N THR A 527 -1.49 -24.94 10.27
CA THR A 527 -2.03 -24.16 11.39
C THR A 527 -3.12 -24.95 12.13
N LEU A 528 -3.98 -25.66 11.40
CA LEU A 528 -5.01 -26.51 11.98
C LEU A 528 -4.40 -27.68 12.76
N ILE A 529 -3.41 -28.38 12.20
CA ILE A 529 -2.68 -29.46 12.88
C ILE A 529 -2.00 -28.93 14.16
N TYR A 530 -1.32 -27.79 14.05
CA TYR A 530 -0.69 -27.13 15.19
C TYR A 530 -1.74 -26.78 16.27
N THR A 531 -2.88 -26.24 15.86
CA THR A 531 -3.99 -25.87 16.74
C THR A 531 -4.60 -27.08 17.43
N ILE A 532 -4.88 -28.18 16.73
CA ILE A 532 -5.39 -29.43 17.30
C ILE A 532 -4.41 -29.99 18.34
N THR A 533 -3.11 -29.94 18.03
CA THR A 533 -2.06 -30.47 18.91
C THR A 533 -1.92 -29.65 20.20
N ASN A 534 -2.18 -28.34 20.12
CA ASN A 534 -2.05 -27.40 21.24
C ASN A 534 -3.37 -27.23 22.04
N SER A 535 -4.53 -27.29 21.38
CA SER A 535 -5.86 -27.08 21.99
C SER A 535 -6.20 -28.11 23.07
N ASN A 536 -5.65 -29.33 22.98
CA ASN A 536 -5.77 -30.35 24.02
C ASN A 536 -5.09 -29.94 25.35
N GLN A 537 -4.14 -29.01 25.28
CA GLN A 537 -3.35 -28.51 26.40
C GLN A 537 -3.93 -27.22 27.00
N MET A 538 -4.75 -26.50 26.25
CA MET A 538 -5.38 -25.26 26.71
C MET A 538 -6.64 -25.59 27.53
N THR A 539 -6.66 -25.13 28.78
CA THR A 539 -7.86 -25.17 29.61
C THR A 539 -8.84 -24.13 29.07
N PRO A 540 -10.09 -24.49 28.71
CA PRO A 540 -11.07 -23.49 28.32
C PRO A 540 -11.30 -22.59 29.53
N ALA A 541 -10.87 -21.33 29.45
CA ALA A 541 -11.37 -20.31 30.37
C ALA A 541 -12.82 -20.01 29.96
N THR A 542 -13.74 -20.91 30.31
CA THR A 542 -15.18 -20.68 30.15
C THR A 542 -15.61 -19.66 31.21
N GLN A 543 -15.50 -18.38 30.85
CA GLN A 543 -16.32 -17.34 31.48
C GLN A 543 -17.74 -17.40 30.90
N PRO A 544 -18.78 -17.21 31.71
CA PRO A 544 -20.15 -17.10 31.21
C PRO A 544 -20.25 -15.93 30.21
N GLY A 545 -20.73 -16.20 28.99
CA GLY A 545 -20.94 -15.19 27.93
C GLY A 545 -19.86 -15.11 26.84
N MET A 546 -18.74 -15.84 26.96
CA MET A 546 -17.74 -15.92 25.89
C MET A 546 -17.98 -17.16 24.99
N PRO A 547 -17.87 -17.04 23.66
CA PRO A 547 -18.00 -18.18 22.75
C PRO A 547 -17.00 -19.29 23.09
N ASN A 548 -17.30 -20.53 22.73
CA ASN A 548 -16.39 -21.64 22.95
C ASN A 548 -15.06 -21.37 22.21
N MET A 549 -14.02 -21.00 22.96
CA MET A 549 -12.69 -20.65 22.41
C MET A 549 -12.13 -21.74 21.49
N LYS A 550 -12.48 -23.02 21.70
CA LYS A 550 -12.08 -24.09 20.79
C LYS A 550 -12.66 -23.93 19.39
N VAL A 551 -13.91 -23.48 19.28
CA VAL A 551 -14.57 -23.25 17.98
C VAL A 551 -13.88 -22.10 17.26
N ILE A 552 -13.60 -20.98 17.95
CA ILE A 552 -12.86 -19.86 17.37
C ILE A 552 -11.46 -20.30 16.90
N MET A 553 -10.75 -21.08 17.72
CA MET A 553 -9.42 -21.57 17.35
C MET A 553 -9.43 -22.48 16.11
N TYR A 554 -10.47 -23.31 15.92
CA TYR A 554 -10.59 -24.15 14.72
C TYR A 554 -11.14 -23.40 13.51
N LEU A 555 -11.90 -22.33 13.71
CA LEU A 555 -12.40 -21.47 12.65
C LEU A 555 -11.31 -20.55 12.09
N MET A 556 -10.37 -20.11 12.93
CA MET A 556 -9.33 -19.15 12.55
C MET A 556 -8.46 -19.61 11.36
N PRO A 557 -7.95 -20.86 11.28
CA PRO A 557 -7.23 -21.34 10.10
C PRO A 557 -8.08 -21.33 8.82
N ILE A 558 -9.39 -21.54 8.94
CA ILE A 558 -10.31 -21.48 7.80
C ILE A 558 -10.44 -20.02 7.36
N MET A 559 -10.67 -19.08 8.28
CA MET A 559 -10.72 -17.65 7.94
C MET A 559 -9.42 -17.14 7.33
N LEU A 560 -8.27 -17.57 7.86
CA LEU A 560 -6.96 -17.22 7.30
C LEU A 560 -6.79 -17.76 5.89
N LEU A 561 -7.38 -18.92 5.55
CA LEU A 561 -7.32 -19.44 4.19
C LEU A 561 -7.95 -18.46 3.20
N PHE A 562 -9.15 -17.93 3.47
CA PHE A 562 -9.81 -16.95 2.60
C PHE A 562 -8.98 -15.68 2.42
N TRP A 563 -8.34 -15.20 3.47
CA TRP A 563 -7.50 -14.00 3.40
C TRP A 563 -6.18 -14.27 2.66
N PHE A 564 -5.47 -15.34 3.03
CA PHE A 564 -4.15 -15.64 2.46
C PHE A 564 -4.21 -16.18 1.03
N ASN A 565 -5.40 -16.57 0.54
CA ASN A 565 -5.57 -17.04 -0.83
C ASN A 565 -5.22 -15.95 -1.87
N THR A 566 -5.43 -14.68 -1.55
CA THR A 566 -5.13 -13.57 -2.47
C THR A 566 -3.84 -12.81 -2.11
N TYR A 567 -3.01 -13.37 -1.22
CA TYR A 567 -1.78 -12.73 -0.73
C TYR A 567 -0.52 -13.42 -1.29
N SER A 568 0.64 -12.75 -1.15
CA SER A 568 1.96 -13.29 -1.50
C SER A 568 2.15 -14.75 -1.06
N SER A 569 2.52 -15.58 -2.03
CA SER A 569 2.76 -17.01 -1.85
C SER A 569 4.03 -17.26 -1.02
N GLY A 570 5.05 -16.40 -1.11
CA GLY A 570 6.23 -16.42 -0.26
C GLY A 570 5.92 -16.22 1.21
N LEU A 571 4.98 -15.32 1.52
CA LEU A 571 4.49 -15.13 2.88
C LEU A 571 3.74 -16.38 3.39
N SER A 572 2.84 -16.94 2.59
CA SER A 572 2.13 -18.19 2.91
C SER A 572 3.09 -19.36 3.16
N PHE A 573 4.13 -19.48 2.33
CA PHE A 573 5.18 -20.50 2.47
C PHE A 573 6.02 -20.32 3.74
N TYR A 574 6.38 -19.08 4.09
CA TYR A 574 7.05 -18.77 5.36
C TYR A 574 6.24 -19.26 6.57
N TYR A 575 4.93 -18.98 6.60
CA TYR A 575 4.06 -19.44 7.69
C TYR A 575 3.92 -20.95 7.72
N PHE A 576 3.80 -21.60 6.56
CA PHE A 576 3.78 -23.06 6.46
C PHE A 576 5.04 -23.68 7.07
N CYS A 577 6.23 -23.23 6.66
CA CYS A 577 7.51 -23.67 7.21
C CYS A 577 7.60 -23.39 8.71
N GLY A 578 7.13 -22.22 9.15
CA GLY A 578 7.13 -21.81 10.54
C GLY A 578 6.23 -22.69 11.42
N ASN A 579 5.08 -23.10 10.90
CA ASN A 579 4.16 -24.02 11.57
C ASN A 579 4.75 -25.44 11.66
N LEU A 580 5.36 -25.94 10.60
CA LEU A 580 6.07 -27.22 10.63
C LEU A 580 7.20 -27.21 11.66
N MET A 581 7.99 -26.13 11.71
CA MET A 581 9.02 -25.96 12.74
C MET A 581 8.44 -25.91 14.15
N ASN A 582 7.33 -25.20 14.36
CA ASN A 582 6.64 -25.18 15.66
C ASN A 582 6.18 -26.58 16.07
N ILE A 583 5.62 -27.36 15.15
CA ILE A 583 5.21 -28.76 15.40
C ILE A 583 6.43 -29.62 15.75
N GLY A 584 7.52 -29.51 14.98
CA GLY A 584 8.77 -30.24 15.21
C GLY A 584 9.40 -29.92 16.56
N ILE A 585 9.53 -28.63 16.91
CA ILE A 585 10.03 -28.17 18.21
C ILE A 585 9.15 -28.68 19.34
N MET A 586 7.82 -28.58 19.20
CA MET A 586 6.88 -29.07 20.21
C MET A 586 7.02 -30.58 20.42
N TRP A 587 7.10 -31.35 19.33
CA TRP A 587 7.29 -32.80 19.38
C TRP A 587 8.61 -33.17 20.05
N GLY A 588 9.71 -32.52 19.67
CA GLY A 588 11.03 -32.71 20.26
C GLY A 588 11.04 -32.41 21.77
N ILE A 589 10.46 -31.29 22.19
CA ILE A 589 10.36 -30.91 23.61
C ILE A 589 9.54 -31.93 24.40
N LYS A 590 8.38 -32.34 23.88
CA LYS A 590 7.52 -33.33 24.55
C LYS A 590 8.21 -34.68 24.70
N LYS A 591 8.96 -35.12 23.69
CA LYS A 591 9.59 -36.44 23.68
C LYS A 591 10.88 -36.49 24.49
N TYR A 592 11.70 -35.44 24.45
CA TYR A 592 13.05 -35.48 25.00
C TYR A 592 13.27 -34.60 26.24
N LEU A 593 12.48 -33.53 26.45
CA LEU A 593 12.75 -32.55 27.51
C LEU A 593 11.70 -32.52 28.62
N ILE A 594 10.47 -32.97 28.37
CA ILE A 594 9.39 -32.95 29.36
C ILE A 594 9.30 -34.29 30.09
N ASP A 595 9.61 -34.26 31.38
CA ASP A 595 9.39 -35.35 32.32
C ASP A 595 8.19 -34.98 33.23
N GLU A 596 7.03 -35.60 32.98
CA GLU A 596 5.79 -35.27 33.70
C GLU A 596 5.89 -35.54 35.21
N ASP A 597 6.70 -36.51 35.63
CA ASP A 597 6.86 -36.89 37.03
C ASP A 597 7.71 -35.87 37.79
N LYS A 598 8.81 -35.40 37.17
CA LYS A 598 9.59 -34.28 37.72
C LYS A 598 8.73 -33.01 37.85
N ILE A 599 7.84 -32.75 36.89
CA ILE A 599 6.94 -31.60 36.95
C ILE A 599 5.92 -31.74 38.09
N ARG A 600 5.33 -32.93 38.29
CA ARG A 600 4.42 -33.21 39.41
C ARG A 600 5.10 -33.01 40.76
N LEU A 601 6.28 -33.58 40.94
CA LEU A 601 7.09 -33.42 42.15
C LEU A 601 7.43 -31.94 42.42
N GLN A 602 7.77 -31.18 41.37
CA GLN A 602 8.02 -29.74 41.49
C GLN A 602 6.76 -28.99 41.96
N ILE A 603 5.59 -29.31 41.39
CA ILE A 603 4.32 -28.67 41.77
C ILE A 603 3.93 -29.01 43.21
N GLU A 604 4.09 -30.27 43.64
CA GLU A 604 3.83 -30.68 45.02
C GLU A 604 4.78 -30.01 46.00
N SER A 605 6.07 -29.89 45.65
CA SER A 605 7.03 -29.15 46.46
C SER A 605 6.67 -27.66 46.57
N ASN A 606 6.15 -27.06 45.49
CA ASN A 606 5.70 -25.67 45.48
C ASN A 606 4.45 -25.46 46.33
N LYS A 607 3.51 -26.42 46.33
CA LYS A 607 2.34 -26.41 47.24
C LYS A 607 2.76 -26.48 48.71
N LYS A 608 3.81 -27.25 49.02
CA LYS A 608 4.36 -27.38 50.39
C LYS A 608 5.12 -26.12 50.84
N LYS A 609 5.66 -25.33 49.92
CA LYS A 609 6.36 -24.07 50.23
C LYS A 609 5.37 -22.92 50.47
N LYS A 610 5.29 -22.41 51.72
CA LYS A 610 4.58 -21.15 52.02
C LYS A 610 5.29 -19.97 51.33
N LYS A 611 4.80 -19.52 50.18
CA LYS A 611 5.32 -18.29 49.53
C LYS A 611 4.98 -17.06 50.39
N LYS A 612 5.99 -16.24 50.70
CA LYS A 612 5.80 -14.90 51.30
C LYS A 612 4.95 -14.04 50.35
N LYS A 613 3.94 -13.34 50.87
CA LYS A 613 3.10 -12.43 50.09
C LYS A 613 3.94 -11.23 49.62
N SER A 614 3.80 -10.83 48.36
CA SER A 614 4.44 -9.61 47.83
C SER A 614 3.85 -8.36 48.50
N ARG A 615 4.66 -7.30 48.70
CA ARG A 615 4.23 -6.03 49.31
C ARG A 615 3.02 -5.41 48.60
N PHE A 616 2.94 -5.54 47.28
CA PHE A 616 1.78 -5.08 46.50
C PHE A 616 0.50 -5.86 46.84
N GLN A 617 0.62 -7.18 47.05
CA GLN A 617 -0.52 -8.02 47.44
C GLN A 617 -0.99 -7.75 48.86
N GLN A 618 -0.09 -7.42 49.79
CA GLN A 618 -0.45 -7.01 51.14
C GLN A 618 -1.24 -5.70 51.13
N ARG A 619 -0.81 -4.72 50.32
CA ARG A 619 -1.54 -3.45 50.14
C ARG A 619 -2.92 -3.66 49.49
N LEU A 620 -3.04 -4.49 48.46
CA LEU A 620 -4.34 -4.82 47.85
C LEU A 620 -5.30 -5.52 48.83
N GLU A 621 -4.78 -6.43 49.66
CA GLU A 621 -5.57 -7.07 50.73
C GLU A 621 -6.01 -6.06 51.80
N GLU A 622 -5.14 -5.15 52.21
CA GLU A 622 -5.48 -4.08 53.17
C GLU A 622 -6.56 -3.14 52.61
N VAL A 623 -6.45 -2.72 51.36
CA VAL A 623 -7.45 -1.89 50.67
C VAL A 623 -8.79 -2.62 50.56
N SER A 624 -8.79 -3.91 50.20
CA SER A 624 -10.02 -4.72 50.11
C SER A 624 -10.68 -4.93 51.48
N LYS A 625 -9.89 -5.14 52.54
CA LYS A 625 -10.37 -5.26 53.92
C LYS A 625 -10.93 -3.93 54.43
N GLN A 626 -10.32 -2.80 54.06
CA GLN A 626 -10.85 -1.47 54.38
C GLN A 626 -12.18 -1.20 53.68
N GLN A 627 -12.33 -1.60 52.41
CA GLN A 627 -13.60 -1.49 51.69
C GLN A 627 -14.69 -2.41 52.26
N GLN A 628 -14.35 -3.63 52.70
CA GLN A 628 -15.30 -4.51 53.38
C GLN A 628 -15.71 -3.99 54.77
N LYS A 629 -14.80 -3.34 55.49
CA LYS A 629 -15.11 -2.67 56.77
C LYS A 629 -15.95 -1.41 56.61
N LYS A 630 -15.91 -0.73 55.44
CA LYS A 630 -16.78 0.41 55.12
C LYS A 630 -18.18 0.00 54.62
N ARG A 631 -18.37 -1.28 54.25
CA ARG A 631 -19.65 -1.85 53.77
C ARG A 631 -20.43 -2.63 54.83
N ARG A 632 -19.82 -2.86 56.00
CA ARG A 632 -20.47 -3.31 57.23
C ARG A 632 -20.70 -2.10 58.10
#